data_AF-A0A1F9YYZ5-F1
#
_entry.id   AF-A0A1F9YYZ5-F1
#
_cell.length_a   1.000
_cell.length_b   1.000
_cell.length_c   1.000
_cell.angle_alpha   90.00
_cell.angle_beta   90.00
_cell.angle_gamma   90.00
#
_symmetry.space_group_name_H-M   'P 1'
#
loop_
_entity.id
_entity.type
_entity.pdbx_description
1 polymer ?
#
loop_
_entity_poly.entity_id
_entity_poly.type
_entity_poly.pdbx_seq_one_letter_code
_entity_poly.pdbx_strand_id
1 'polypeptide(L)'
;MKKIILILLLFLTDLIYSSVIYINNEDEIKKYAINVSTVSKNVFIIPADLLANLSDENKLLINKMKSSGNAEFASTTFTEVILPVLMKVQLTDDVNNQIKRGKDIYRQVFDKQPNIFYPYMGIISKEMIEIVRQNDYTTFITSAGSFFDLKSTMTIIEPNLSFWTDAPVQNLAWNYLKKARTKISEYTSSNSYENEKLEAVLEEIYSLEKPIWFENYISCDEDKKRENDLWFRAGLSNIYRIIGLEPPLEISIPLFISLSNSSLLSSTTSEYNVYFNDEIDDVIPSSCNIISFGVKKSTTDIIFDLFISSQESEVVDIYIDMNKKNNAGSTSFLQGHKGYTDTMSAWEYAISISNANAYLYRYNRSGNPMTVGIFNIEKIPKEKLVKLKIPEKYIRGNPGNWGYIVVGFLPSGDIFDVLGKNIFQPDSIIQIPALRVK
;
A
#
# COMPACT_ATOMS: atom_id res chain seq x y z
N MET A 1 -22.20 26.25 -22.21
CA MET A 1 -21.09 26.21 -21.21
C MET A 1 -20.09 25.14 -21.62
N LYS A 2 -18.83 25.23 -21.17
CA LYS A 2 -17.79 24.22 -21.48
C LYS A 2 -18.05 22.95 -20.65
N LYS A 3 -18.01 21.77 -21.27
CA LYS A 3 -17.87 20.49 -20.55
C LYS A 3 -16.45 20.41 -20.01
N ILE A 4 -16.28 19.99 -18.76
CA ILE A 4 -14.99 19.51 -18.26
C ILE A 4 -14.94 18.02 -18.60
N ILE A 5 -13.99 17.63 -19.44
CA ILE A 5 -13.66 16.24 -19.74
C ILE A 5 -12.36 15.98 -18.98
N LEU A 6 -12.42 15.09 -17.98
CA LEU A 6 -11.25 14.65 -17.23
C LEU A 6 -10.85 13.26 -17.74
N ILE A 7 -9.84 13.20 -18.60
CA ILE A 7 -9.20 11.96 -19.03
C ILE A 7 -7.89 11.84 -18.24
N LEU A 8 -7.74 10.77 -17.44
CA LEU A 8 -6.45 10.33 -16.92
C LEU A 8 -5.85 9.28 -17.89
N LEU A 9 -4.51 9.20 -17.98
CA LEU A 9 -3.87 8.62 -19.17
C LEU A 9 -2.47 8.00 -18.93
N LEU A 10 -2.44 6.65 -18.85
CA LEU A 10 -1.28 5.73 -19.00
C LEU A 10 -0.13 5.85 -17.97
N PHE A 11 0.75 4.87 -17.74
CA PHE A 11 1.03 3.50 -18.27
C PHE A 11 1.28 2.56 -17.04
N LEU A 12 1.60 1.25 -17.02
CA LEU A 12 1.91 0.11 -17.92
C LEU A 12 1.17 -1.15 -17.35
N THR A 13 1.07 -2.33 -17.99
CA THR A 13 1.71 -2.89 -19.22
C THR A 13 0.68 -3.24 -20.30
N ASP A 14 1.09 -3.09 -21.56
CA ASP A 14 0.29 -3.24 -22.78
C ASP A 14 -0.93 -2.31 -22.92
N LEU A 15 -1.19 -1.90 -24.16
CA LEU A 15 -2.24 -0.93 -24.47
C LEU A 15 -3.60 -1.63 -24.55
N ILE A 16 -4.59 -1.09 -23.85
CA ILE A 16 -5.88 -0.65 -24.42
C ILE A 16 -6.34 0.58 -23.65
N TYR A 17 -6.60 1.69 -24.34
CA TYR A 17 -6.91 2.96 -23.69
C TYR A 17 -8.09 3.68 -24.33
N SER A 18 -9.30 3.41 -23.82
CA SER A 18 -10.58 3.99 -24.30
C SER A 18 -10.86 3.84 -25.81
N SER A 19 -10.07 3.00 -26.48
CA SER A 19 -10.07 2.80 -27.92
C SER A 19 -10.92 1.59 -28.27
N VAL A 20 -11.95 1.79 -29.10
CA VAL A 20 -12.73 0.70 -29.69
C VAL A 20 -11.76 -0.23 -30.44
N ILE A 21 -11.52 -1.44 -29.93
CA ILE A 21 -10.79 -2.45 -30.70
C ILE A 21 -11.65 -2.84 -31.89
N TYR A 22 -11.02 -3.09 -33.04
CA TYR A 22 -11.61 -3.80 -34.17
C TYR A 22 -10.93 -5.16 -34.28
N ILE A 23 -11.72 -6.23 -34.23
CA ILE A 23 -11.26 -7.63 -34.27
C ILE A 23 -11.66 -8.17 -35.64
N ASN A 24 -10.70 -8.23 -36.56
CA ASN A 24 -11.03 -8.48 -37.97
C ASN A 24 -11.26 -9.97 -38.28
N ASN A 25 -10.80 -10.89 -37.41
CA ASN A 25 -10.96 -12.34 -37.56
C ASN A 25 -10.67 -13.10 -36.24
N GLU A 26 -10.89 -14.42 -36.26
CA GLU A 26 -10.67 -15.35 -35.14
C GLU A 26 -9.20 -15.44 -34.67
N ASP A 27 -8.21 -15.23 -35.55
CA ASP A 27 -6.80 -15.20 -35.14
C ASP A 27 -6.43 -13.91 -34.42
N GLU A 28 -7.15 -12.80 -34.64
CA GLU A 28 -6.95 -11.57 -33.87
C GLU A 28 -7.51 -11.66 -32.45
N ILE A 29 -8.54 -12.48 -32.20
CA ILE A 29 -9.03 -12.74 -30.84
C ILE A 29 -7.90 -13.31 -29.98
N LYS A 30 -7.04 -14.17 -30.54
CA LYS A 30 -5.90 -14.79 -29.85
C LYS A 30 -4.81 -13.79 -29.42
N LYS A 31 -4.86 -12.53 -29.90
CA LYS A 31 -3.98 -11.43 -29.45
C LYS A 31 -4.46 -10.77 -28.15
N TYR A 32 -5.78 -10.72 -27.95
CA TYR A 32 -6.43 -9.99 -26.85
C TYR A 32 -7.05 -10.90 -25.79
N ALA A 33 -7.32 -12.16 -26.15
CA ALA A 33 -7.85 -13.16 -25.26
C ALA A 33 -6.74 -14.08 -24.75
N ILE A 34 -6.72 -14.35 -23.45
CA ILE A 34 -5.83 -15.34 -22.85
C ILE A 34 -6.28 -16.72 -23.35
N ASN A 35 -5.51 -17.31 -24.26
CA ASN A 35 -5.77 -18.65 -24.78
C ASN A 35 -5.22 -19.70 -23.81
N VAL A 36 -6.11 -20.45 -23.19
CA VAL A 36 -5.78 -21.42 -22.12
C VAL A 36 -5.59 -22.85 -22.64
N SER A 37 -5.67 -23.06 -23.96
CA SER A 37 -5.69 -24.40 -24.55
C SER A 37 -4.29 -25.01 -24.72
N THR A 38 -3.94 -25.95 -23.83
CA THR A 38 -2.91 -26.99 -24.11
C THR A 38 -3.48 -28.40 -24.23
N VAL A 39 -4.66 -28.70 -23.64
CA VAL A 39 -5.21 -30.08 -23.59
C VAL A 39 -6.68 -30.20 -24.03
N SER A 40 -7.56 -29.21 -23.81
CA SER A 40 -8.95 -29.31 -24.28
C SER A 40 -9.66 -27.97 -24.51
N LYS A 41 -10.34 -27.88 -25.65
CA LYS A 41 -11.27 -26.81 -26.10
C LYS A 41 -10.66 -25.42 -26.32
N ASN A 42 -11.17 -24.73 -27.33
CA ASN A 42 -10.92 -23.31 -27.61
C ASN A 42 -11.67 -22.42 -26.59
N VAL A 43 -11.23 -22.39 -25.33
CA VAL A 43 -11.75 -21.45 -24.33
C VAL A 43 -10.97 -20.14 -24.39
N PHE A 44 -11.68 -19.06 -24.69
CA PHE A 44 -11.15 -17.71 -24.68
C PHE A 44 -11.57 -16.97 -23.40
N ILE A 45 -10.64 -16.26 -22.78
CA ILE A 45 -10.92 -15.28 -21.72
C ILE A 45 -10.66 -13.90 -22.30
N ILE A 46 -11.68 -13.06 -22.36
CA ILE A 46 -11.54 -11.64 -22.68
C ILE A 46 -11.70 -10.87 -21.36
N PRO A 47 -10.78 -9.95 -20.99
CA PRO A 47 -10.96 -9.05 -19.85
C PRO A 47 -12.32 -8.33 -19.89
N ALA A 48 -12.98 -8.16 -18.75
CA ALA A 48 -14.37 -7.69 -18.73
C ALA A 48 -14.50 -6.22 -19.18
N ASP A 49 -13.54 -5.38 -18.84
CA ASP A 49 -13.40 -4.00 -19.32
C ASP A 49 -13.26 -3.95 -20.86
N LEU A 50 -12.41 -4.80 -21.44
CA LEU A 50 -12.30 -4.95 -22.89
C LEU A 50 -13.61 -5.45 -23.49
N LEU A 51 -14.21 -6.50 -22.92
CA LEU A 51 -15.44 -7.12 -23.42
C LEU A 51 -16.60 -6.11 -23.51
N ALA A 52 -16.70 -5.21 -22.53
CA ALA A 52 -17.64 -4.08 -22.54
C ALA A 52 -17.33 -3.06 -23.66
N ASN A 53 -16.06 -2.75 -23.92
CA ASN A 53 -15.60 -1.72 -24.85
C ASN A 53 -15.38 -2.18 -26.31
N LEU A 54 -15.64 -3.46 -26.64
CA LEU A 54 -15.66 -3.95 -28.02
C LEU A 54 -16.73 -3.22 -28.87
N SER A 55 -16.47 -3.04 -30.16
CA SER A 55 -17.48 -2.58 -31.12
C SER A 55 -18.67 -3.56 -31.21
N ASP A 56 -19.84 -3.07 -31.62
CA ASP A 56 -21.02 -3.92 -31.80
C ASP A 56 -20.79 -5.00 -32.87
N GLU A 57 -20.01 -4.68 -33.92
CA GLU A 57 -19.58 -5.63 -34.95
C GLU A 57 -18.73 -6.77 -34.35
N ASN A 58 -17.77 -6.45 -33.45
CA ASN A 58 -16.97 -7.46 -32.75
C ASN A 58 -17.84 -8.29 -31.79
N LYS A 59 -18.76 -7.65 -31.05
CA LYS A 59 -19.68 -8.34 -30.12
C LYS A 59 -20.55 -9.34 -30.87
N LEU A 60 -21.06 -8.97 -32.05
CA LEU A 60 -21.76 -9.88 -32.96
C LEU A 60 -20.85 -11.00 -33.47
N LEU A 61 -19.59 -10.71 -33.83
CA LEU A 61 -18.62 -11.72 -34.28
C LEU A 61 -18.35 -12.78 -33.20
N ILE A 62 -18.00 -12.37 -31.98
CA ILE A 62 -17.67 -13.33 -30.90
C ILE A 62 -18.90 -14.09 -30.41
N ASN A 63 -20.09 -13.47 -30.39
CA ASN A 63 -21.33 -14.18 -30.06
C ASN A 63 -21.71 -15.19 -31.15
N LYS A 64 -21.46 -14.89 -32.44
CA LYS A 64 -21.60 -15.84 -33.54
C LYS A 64 -20.63 -17.03 -33.40
N MET A 65 -19.37 -16.79 -33.02
CA MET A 65 -18.39 -17.86 -32.76
C MET A 65 -18.77 -18.74 -31.55
N LYS A 66 -19.26 -18.13 -30.46
CA LYS A 66 -19.82 -18.86 -29.31
C LYS A 66 -21.03 -19.70 -29.72
N SER A 67 -21.87 -19.18 -30.61
CA SER A 67 -23.10 -19.83 -31.05
C SER A 67 -22.89 -20.90 -32.13
N SER A 68 -21.75 -20.92 -32.85
CA SER A 68 -21.38 -22.04 -33.74
C SER A 68 -20.76 -23.23 -33.01
N GLY A 69 -20.38 -23.08 -31.74
CA GLY A 69 -19.71 -24.12 -30.94
C GLY A 69 -18.22 -24.29 -31.22
N ASN A 70 -17.63 -23.51 -32.13
CA ASN A 70 -16.19 -23.54 -32.44
C ASN A 70 -15.33 -22.94 -31.32
N ALA A 71 -15.91 -22.02 -30.55
CA ALA A 71 -15.28 -21.28 -29.47
C ALA A 71 -16.16 -21.32 -28.22
N GLU A 72 -15.55 -21.51 -27.06
CA GLU A 72 -16.19 -21.33 -25.75
C GLU A 72 -15.55 -20.11 -25.07
N PHE A 73 -16.30 -19.41 -24.23
CA PHE A 73 -15.85 -18.16 -23.61
C PHE A 73 -16.07 -18.24 -22.10
N ALA A 74 -15.04 -18.01 -21.31
CA ALA A 74 -15.16 -17.88 -19.86
C ALA A 74 -15.51 -16.44 -19.48
N SER A 75 -16.19 -16.26 -18.34
CA SER A 75 -16.28 -14.94 -17.68
C SER A 75 -15.19 -14.83 -16.62
N THR A 76 -14.80 -13.60 -16.30
CA THR A 76 -13.83 -13.26 -15.26
C THR A 76 -14.43 -12.22 -14.32
N THR A 77 -13.66 -11.75 -13.34
CA THR A 77 -13.92 -10.54 -12.55
C THR A 77 -14.02 -9.27 -13.42
N PHE A 78 -14.57 -8.19 -12.86
CA PHE A 78 -14.72 -6.90 -13.54
C PHE A 78 -13.37 -6.23 -13.83
N THR A 79 -12.44 -6.21 -12.86
CA THR A 79 -11.02 -5.91 -13.08
C THR A 79 -10.16 -7.15 -12.81
N GLU A 80 -8.87 -7.06 -13.10
CA GLU A 80 -7.85 -8.09 -13.01
C GLU A 80 -7.45 -8.42 -11.55
N VAL A 81 -8.43 -8.55 -10.66
CA VAL A 81 -8.22 -8.71 -9.22
C VAL A 81 -8.01 -10.16 -8.82
N ILE A 82 -7.08 -10.40 -7.91
CA ILE A 82 -6.86 -11.71 -7.28
C ILE A 82 -7.87 -11.86 -6.15
N LEU A 83 -8.98 -12.56 -6.40
CA LEU A 83 -10.08 -12.68 -5.42
C LEU A 83 -9.62 -13.16 -4.02
N PRO A 84 -8.74 -14.17 -3.87
CA PRO A 84 -8.21 -14.55 -2.55
C PRO A 84 -7.44 -13.43 -1.81
N VAL A 85 -6.86 -12.46 -2.52
CA VAL A 85 -6.20 -11.29 -1.89
C VAL A 85 -7.26 -10.38 -1.25
N LEU A 86 -8.33 -10.03 -1.97
CA LEU A 86 -9.45 -9.26 -1.40
C LEU A 86 -10.02 -9.93 -0.14
N MET A 87 -10.12 -11.26 -0.15
CA MET A 87 -10.58 -12.05 1.00
C MET A 87 -9.61 -11.95 2.18
N LYS A 88 -8.29 -12.14 1.95
CA LYS A 88 -7.26 -11.97 3.01
C LYS A 88 -7.28 -10.57 3.62
N VAL A 89 -7.53 -9.52 2.83
CA VAL A 89 -7.55 -8.13 3.33
C VAL A 89 -8.91 -7.66 3.88
N GLN A 90 -9.94 -8.52 3.83
CA GLN A 90 -11.32 -8.31 4.33
C GLN A 90 -12.20 -7.37 3.48
N LEU A 91 -12.07 -7.43 2.14
CA LEU A 91 -12.93 -6.77 1.15
C LEU A 91 -13.92 -7.76 0.50
N THR A 92 -14.59 -8.58 1.32
CA THR A 92 -15.41 -9.73 0.85
C THR A 92 -16.68 -9.32 0.07
N ASP A 93 -17.22 -8.12 0.31
CA ASP A 93 -18.32 -7.60 -0.52
C ASP A 93 -17.87 -7.42 -1.97
N ASP A 94 -16.65 -6.92 -2.17
CA ASP A 94 -16.12 -6.56 -3.48
C ASP A 94 -15.67 -7.78 -4.28
N VAL A 95 -15.24 -8.86 -3.61
CA VAL A 95 -15.12 -10.21 -4.20
C VAL A 95 -16.40 -10.61 -4.95
N ASN A 96 -17.56 -10.39 -4.33
CA ASN A 96 -18.86 -10.72 -4.91
C ASN A 96 -19.27 -9.73 -6.02
N ASN A 97 -19.02 -8.43 -5.83
CA ASN A 97 -19.35 -7.39 -6.80
C ASN A 97 -18.50 -7.49 -8.08
N GLN A 98 -17.21 -7.80 -7.95
CA GLN A 98 -16.27 -8.08 -9.04
C GLN A 98 -16.75 -9.24 -9.91
N ILE A 99 -17.19 -10.35 -9.29
CA ILE A 99 -17.76 -11.50 -10.00
C ILE A 99 -19.08 -11.12 -10.72
N LYS A 100 -19.93 -10.32 -10.07
CA LYS A 100 -21.23 -9.90 -10.60
C LYS A 100 -21.12 -8.96 -11.80
N ARG A 101 -20.36 -7.85 -11.70
CA ARG A 101 -20.14 -6.92 -12.84
C ARG A 101 -19.55 -7.67 -14.05
N GLY A 102 -18.58 -8.55 -13.85
CA GLY A 102 -18.03 -9.40 -14.92
C GLY A 102 -19.09 -10.32 -15.56
N LYS A 103 -19.90 -10.99 -14.75
CA LYS A 103 -21.04 -11.83 -15.20
C LYS A 103 -22.10 -11.02 -15.95
N ASP A 104 -22.40 -9.80 -15.51
CA ASP A 104 -23.36 -8.90 -16.14
C ASP A 104 -22.87 -8.41 -17.51
N ILE A 105 -21.59 -8.03 -17.64
CA ILE A 105 -20.97 -7.67 -18.93
C ILE A 105 -20.98 -8.87 -19.89
N TYR A 106 -20.63 -10.07 -19.41
CA TYR A 106 -20.71 -11.29 -20.20
C TYR A 106 -22.14 -11.53 -20.73
N ARG A 107 -23.16 -11.37 -19.88
CA ARG A 107 -24.56 -11.50 -20.28
C ARG A 107 -24.95 -10.45 -21.33
N GLN A 108 -24.52 -9.19 -21.19
CA GLN A 108 -24.81 -8.12 -22.15
C GLN A 108 -24.26 -8.42 -23.56
N VAL A 109 -23.11 -9.10 -23.67
CA VAL A 109 -22.48 -9.41 -24.97
C VAL A 109 -22.97 -10.73 -25.58
N PHE A 110 -23.20 -11.75 -24.75
CA PHE A 110 -23.52 -13.11 -25.22
C PHE A 110 -25.01 -13.50 -25.10
N ASP A 111 -25.86 -12.63 -24.54
CA ASP A 111 -27.28 -12.87 -24.22
C ASP A 111 -27.54 -14.15 -23.39
N LYS A 112 -26.52 -14.59 -22.66
CA LYS A 112 -26.49 -15.87 -21.92
C LYS A 112 -25.66 -15.72 -20.65
N GLN A 113 -26.03 -16.44 -19.60
CA GLN A 113 -25.19 -16.56 -18.42
C GLN A 113 -23.90 -17.34 -18.74
N PRO A 114 -22.76 -17.00 -18.13
CA PRO A 114 -21.54 -17.78 -18.22
C PRO A 114 -21.60 -19.02 -17.30
N ASN A 115 -21.16 -20.18 -17.82
CA ASN A 115 -21.01 -21.40 -17.02
C ASN A 115 -19.58 -21.57 -16.46
N ILE A 116 -18.59 -21.03 -17.18
CA ILE A 116 -17.16 -21.13 -16.86
C ILE A 116 -16.67 -19.80 -16.28
N PHE A 117 -16.03 -19.88 -15.13
CA PHE A 117 -15.29 -18.78 -14.51
C PHE A 117 -13.78 -18.90 -14.76
N TYR A 118 -13.09 -17.78 -14.94
CA TYR A 118 -11.64 -17.69 -14.88
C TYR A 118 -11.21 -16.84 -13.66
N PRO A 119 -10.49 -17.41 -12.68
CA PRO A 119 -9.79 -16.64 -11.67
C PRO A 119 -8.52 -16.02 -12.26
N TYR A 120 -8.29 -14.73 -12.00
CA TYR A 120 -7.09 -14.05 -12.47
C TYR A 120 -5.81 -14.76 -12.01
N MET A 121 -4.82 -14.85 -12.92
CA MET A 121 -3.60 -15.66 -12.80
C MET A 121 -3.80 -17.17 -12.58
N GLY A 122 -5.03 -17.66 -12.45
CA GLY A 122 -5.35 -19.03 -12.02
C GLY A 122 -5.39 -19.21 -10.49
N ILE A 123 -5.34 -18.14 -9.69
CA ILE A 123 -5.21 -18.20 -8.22
C ILE A 123 -6.59 -18.41 -7.57
N ILE A 124 -6.72 -19.45 -6.75
CA ILE A 124 -7.97 -19.89 -6.11
C ILE A 124 -7.78 -20.10 -4.61
N SER A 125 -8.89 -20.07 -3.85
CA SER A 125 -8.96 -20.51 -2.46
C SER A 125 -10.27 -21.28 -2.23
N LYS A 126 -10.40 -22.04 -1.13
CA LYS A 126 -11.66 -22.76 -0.82
C LYS A 126 -12.85 -21.82 -0.67
N GLU A 127 -12.66 -20.69 0.01
CA GLU A 127 -13.72 -19.71 0.29
C GLU A 127 -14.16 -18.99 -1.00
N MET A 128 -13.22 -18.69 -1.90
CA MET A 128 -13.49 -18.09 -3.21
C MET A 128 -14.37 -19.00 -4.09
N ILE A 129 -14.11 -20.31 -4.06
CA ILE A 129 -14.89 -21.30 -4.82
C ILE A 129 -16.37 -21.32 -4.40
N GLU A 130 -16.66 -21.16 -3.10
CA GLU A 130 -18.04 -21.08 -2.61
C GLU A 130 -18.77 -19.81 -3.08
N ILE A 131 -18.08 -18.67 -3.19
CA ILE A 131 -18.67 -17.42 -3.71
C ILE A 131 -18.88 -17.49 -5.23
N VAL A 132 -17.97 -18.12 -5.97
CA VAL A 132 -18.15 -18.39 -7.40
C VAL A 132 -19.34 -19.34 -7.63
N ARG A 133 -19.48 -20.39 -6.83
CA ARG A 133 -20.62 -21.33 -6.85
C ARG A 133 -21.95 -20.66 -6.49
N GLN A 134 -21.95 -19.68 -5.58
CA GLN A 134 -23.12 -18.84 -5.26
C GLN A 134 -23.51 -17.89 -6.41
N ASN A 135 -22.61 -17.63 -7.36
CA ASN A 135 -22.87 -16.84 -8.56
C ASN A 135 -23.17 -17.74 -9.80
N ASP A 136 -23.82 -18.89 -9.58
CA ASP A 136 -24.31 -19.86 -10.60
C ASP A 136 -23.26 -20.54 -11.50
N TYR A 137 -21.97 -20.25 -11.32
CA TYR A 137 -20.92 -20.90 -12.12
C TYR A 137 -20.84 -22.39 -11.79
N THR A 138 -20.66 -23.23 -12.82
CA THR A 138 -20.53 -24.69 -12.68
C THR A 138 -19.09 -25.17 -12.78
N THR A 139 -18.21 -24.36 -13.38
CA THR A 139 -16.88 -24.80 -13.79
C THR A 139 -15.91 -23.63 -13.66
N PHE A 140 -14.66 -23.91 -13.31
CA PHE A 140 -13.57 -22.94 -13.51
C PHE A 140 -12.43 -23.54 -14.34
N ILE A 141 -11.63 -22.66 -14.95
CA ILE A 141 -10.47 -23.02 -15.76
C ILE A 141 -9.21 -22.36 -15.16
N THR A 142 -8.13 -23.11 -14.92
CA THR A 142 -6.84 -22.55 -14.51
C THR A 142 -6.06 -22.01 -15.71
N SER A 143 -5.10 -21.12 -15.46
CA SER A 143 -4.05 -20.72 -16.42
C SER A 143 -3.28 -21.89 -17.05
N ALA A 144 -3.29 -23.08 -16.43
CA ALA A 144 -2.75 -24.33 -16.97
C ALA A 144 -3.73 -25.13 -17.86
N GLY A 145 -4.86 -24.54 -18.28
CA GLY A 145 -5.84 -25.17 -19.16
C GLY A 145 -6.66 -26.30 -18.53
N SER A 146 -6.55 -26.48 -17.21
CA SER A 146 -7.25 -27.54 -16.50
C SER A 146 -8.64 -27.06 -16.07
N PHE A 147 -9.67 -27.84 -16.41
CA PHE A 147 -11.07 -27.60 -16.06
C PHE A 147 -11.40 -28.31 -14.77
N PHE A 148 -12.22 -27.67 -13.93
CA PHE A 148 -12.66 -28.21 -12.65
C PHE A 148 -14.16 -27.98 -12.47
N ASP A 149 -14.91 -29.04 -12.18
CA ASP A 149 -16.32 -28.96 -11.80
C ASP A 149 -16.42 -28.46 -10.35
N LEU A 150 -17.09 -27.32 -10.14
CA LEU A 150 -17.29 -26.69 -8.84
C LEU A 150 -18.22 -27.50 -7.91
N LYS A 151 -18.80 -28.60 -8.40
CA LYS A 151 -19.55 -29.60 -7.61
C LYS A 151 -18.70 -30.80 -7.20
N SER A 152 -17.47 -30.92 -7.70
CA SER A 152 -16.58 -32.05 -7.40
C SER A 152 -15.76 -31.81 -6.13
N THR A 153 -15.49 -32.87 -5.37
CA THR A 153 -14.67 -32.78 -4.15
C THR A 153 -13.20 -32.54 -4.52
N MET A 154 -12.75 -31.29 -4.40
CA MET A 154 -11.38 -30.88 -4.74
C MET A 154 -10.49 -30.70 -3.50
N THR A 155 -9.28 -31.27 -3.54
CA THR A 155 -8.21 -30.92 -2.60
C THR A 155 -7.55 -29.61 -3.02
N ILE A 156 -8.12 -28.48 -2.60
CA ILE A 156 -7.53 -27.15 -2.83
C ILE A 156 -6.40 -26.91 -1.83
N ILE A 157 -5.22 -26.56 -2.34
CA ILE A 157 -4.08 -26.02 -1.58
C ILE A 157 -4.30 -24.51 -1.49
N GLU A 158 -4.23 -23.92 -0.29
CA GLU A 158 -4.37 -22.47 -0.16
C GLU A 158 -3.11 -21.76 -0.72
N PRO A 159 -3.28 -20.66 -1.47
CA PRO A 159 -2.17 -19.96 -2.11
C PRO A 159 -1.36 -19.15 -1.10
N ASN A 160 -0.05 -19.02 -1.32
CA ASN A 160 0.68 -17.95 -0.64
C ASN A 160 0.33 -16.61 -1.30
N LEU A 161 -0.15 -15.66 -0.50
CA LEU A 161 -0.57 -14.32 -0.93
C LEU A 161 0.39 -13.21 -0.46
N SER A 162 1.51 -13.57 0.18
CA SER A 162 2.45 -12.61 0.80
C SER A 162 2.88 -11.49 -0.14
N PHE A 163 3.13 -11.84 -1.40
CA PHE A 163 3.59 -10.95 -2.47
C PHE A 163 2.71 -9.70 -2.70
N TRP A 164 1.42 -9.74 -2.35
CA TRP A 164 0.51 -8.60 -2.50
C TRP A 164 0.01 -8.01 -1.17
N THR A 165 0.41 -8.59 -0.03
CA THR A 165 -0.26 -8.33 1.26
C THR A 165 0.63 -8.23 2.49
N ASP A 166 1.90 -8.65 2.46
CA ASP A 166 2.71 -8.73 3.69
C ASP A 166 3.66 -7.53 3.87
N ALA A 167 3.97 -6.76 2.83
CA ALA A 167 4.83 -5.57 2.99
C ALA A 167 4.11 -4.43 3.76
N PRO A 168 4.81 -3.62 4.58
CA PRO A 168 4.17 -2.55 5.36
C PRO A 168 3.42 -1.51 4.50
N VAL A 169 4.01 -1.12 3.37
CA VAL A 169 3.41 -0.22 2.36
C VAL A 169 2.13 -0.80 1.75
N GLN A 170 2.12 -2.10 1.42
CA GLN A 170 0.94 -2.80 0.89
C GLN A 170 -0.18 -2.82 1.93
N ASN A 171 0.15 -3.11 3.19
CA ASN A 171 -0.80 -3.07 4.31
C ASN A 171 -1.40 -1.67 4.50
N LEU A 172 -0.62 -0.61 4.38
CA LEU A 172 -1.12 0.76 4.49
C LEU A 172 -2.05 1.12 3.31
N ALA A 173 -1.67 0.74 2.08
CA ALA A 173 -2.49 0.91 0.88
C ALA A 173 -3.85 0.18 0.98
N TRP A 174 -3.87 -1.09 1.40
CA TRP A 174 -5.11 -1.85 1.65
C TRP A 174 -5.98 -1.24 2.76
N ASN A 175 -5.36 -0.62 3.77
CA ASN A 175 -6.10 0.06 4.84
C ASN A 175 -6.72 1.39 4.37
N TYR A 176 -6.10 2.13 3.44
CA TYR A 176 -6.73 3.27 2.78
C TYR A 176 -7.89 2.85 1.86
N LEU A 177 -7.75 1.75 1.11
CA LEU A 177 -8.86 1.20 0.32
C LEU A 177 -10.05 0.80 1.22
N LYS A 178 -9.82 0.14 2.35
CA LYS A 178 -10.89 -0.14 3.33
C LYS A 178 -11.56 1.12 3.88
N LYS A 179 -10.79 2.13 4.28
CA LYS A 179 -11.34 3.44 4.72
C LYS A 179 -12.21 4.07 3.64
N ALA A 180 -11.72 4.11 2.40
CA ALA A 180 -12.45 4.65 1.25
C ALA A 180 -13.71 3.85 0.94
N ARG A 181 -13.63 2.51 1.00
CA ARG A 181 -14.77 1.60 0.78
C ARG A 181 -15.87 1.77 1.82
N THR A 182 -15.51 2.00 3.09
CA THR A 182 -16.47 2.37 4.13
C THR A 182 -17.20 3.68 3.78
N LYS A 183 -16.51 4.68 3.21
CA LYS A 183 -17.16 5.92 2.77
C LYS A 183 -18.05 5.75 1.54
N ILE A 184 -17.74 4.83 0.61
CA ILE A 184 -18.66 4.45 -0.48
C ILE A 184 -19.93 3.81 0.10
N SER A 185 -19.81 2.93 1.12
CA SER A 185 -20.97 2.31 1.78
C SER A 185 -21.80 3.30 2.60
N GLU A 186 -21.17 4.26 3.31
CA GLU A 186 -21.86 5.38 3.96
C GLU A 186 -22.62 6.25 2.95
N TYR A 187 -21.99 6.58 1.81
CA TYR A 187 -22.61 7.36 0.73
C TYR A 187 -23.83 6.64 0.15
N THR A 188 -23.69 5.35 -0.20
CA THR A 188 -24.78 4.51 -0.75
C THR A 188 -25.94 4.33 0.24
N SER A 189 -25.67 4.42 1.54
CA SER A 189 -26.68 4.36 2.60
C SER A 189 -27.41 5.69 2.84
N SER A 190 -27.06 6.76 2.13
CA SER A 190 -27.70 8.07 2.25
C SER A 190 -28.95 8.18 1.36
N ASN A 191 -29.94 8.98 1.78
CA ASN A 191 -31.15 9.27 0.98
C ASN A 191 -30.89 10.20 -0.24
N SER A 192 -29.62 10.44 -0.61
CA SER A 192 -29.21 11.45 -1.60
C SER A 192 -28.00 11.01 -2.44
N TYR A 193 -27.74 9.71 -2.59
CA TYR A 193 -26.71 9.24 -3.51
C TYR A 193 -27.17 9.33 -4.97
N GLU A 194 -26.23 9.58 -5.88
CA GLU A 194 -26.48 9.63 -7.32
C GLU A 194 -25.88 8.38 -7.96
N ASN A 195 -26.67 7.64 -8.72
CA ASN A 195 -26.24 6.33 -9.24
C ASN A 195 -25.05 6.45 -10.21
N GLU A 196 -24.94 7.56 -10.96
CA GLU A 196 -23.80 7.87 -11.83
C GLU A 196 -22.49 8.04 -11.03
N LYS A 197 -22.55 8.69 -9.86
CA LYS A 197 -21.41 8.81 -8.94
C LYS A 197 -21.08 7.50 -8.25
N LEU A 198 -22.09 6.68 -7.94
CA LEU A 198 -21.88 5.34 -7.39
C LEU A 198 -21.15 4.43 -8.38
N GLU A 199 -21.60 4.35 -9.64
CA GLU A 199 -20.92 3.51 -10.63
C GLU A 199 -19.48 3.99 -10.87
N ALA A 200 -19.25 5.30 -10.99
CA ALA A 200 -17.92 5.89 -11.18
C ALA A 200 -16.97 5.69 -9.97
N VAL A 201 -17.46 5.82 -8.74
CA VAL A 201 -16.61 5.59 -7.54
C VAL A 201 -16.28 4.11 -7.35
N LEU A 202 -17.18 3.21 -7.78
CA LEU A 202 -16.93 1.77 -7.80
C LEU A 202 -15.93 1.39 -8.91
N GLU A 203 -15.96 2.05 -10.08
CA GLU A 203 -14.92 1.87 -11.10
C GLU A 203 -13.54 2.32 -10.60
N GLU A 204 -13.44 3.49 -9.96
CA GLU A 204 -12.16 3.99 -9.42
C GLU A 204 -11.58 3.05 -8.34
N ILE A 205 -12.40 2.53 -7.41
CA ILE A 205 -11.89 1.63 -6.36
C ILE A 205 -11.53 0.23 -6.90
N TYR A 206 -12.33 -0.36 -7.78
CA TYR A 206 -12.00 -1.65 -8.41
C TYR A 206 -10.76 -1.56 -9.33
N SER A 207 -10.40 -0.36 -9.81
CA SER A 207 -9.15 -0.09 -10.52
C SER A 207 -7.93 -0.10 -9.57
N LEU A 208 -8.08 0.40 -8.34
CA LEU A 208 -7.04 0.39 -7.31
C LEU A 208 -6.88 -0.98 -6.61
N GLU A 209 -7.87 -1.87 -6.70
CA GLU A 209 -7.76 -3.27 -6.25
C GLU A 209 -6.84 -4.14 -7.12
N LYS A 210 -6.45 -3.71 -8.33
CA LYS A 210 -5.60 -4.49 -9.23
C LYS A 210 -4.24 -4.81 -8.56
N PRO A 211 -3.72 -6.05 -8.68
CA PRO A 211 -2.51 -6.48 -7.96
C PRO A 211 -1.26 -5.67 -8.32
N ILE A 212 -1.18 -5.14 -9.55
CA ILE A 212 -0.05 -4.36 -10.07
C ILE A 212 0.34 -3.18 -9.16
N TRP A 213 -0.61 -2.52 -8.48
CA TRP A 213 -0.31 -1.45 -7.52
C TRP A 213 0.55 -1.93 -6.36
N PHE A 214 0.29 -3.14 -5.88
CA PHE A 214 0.96 -3.76 -4.74
C PHE A 214 2.29 -4.38 -5.15
N GLU A 215 2.37 -4.96 -6.35
CA GLU A 215 3.62 -5.47 -6.96
C GLU A 215 4.62 -4.34 -7.21
N ASN A 216 4.14 -3.17 -7.66
CA ASN A 216 4.97 -2.00 -7.90
C ASN A 216 5.61 -1.45 -6.63
N TYR A 217 4.92 -1.49 -5.48
CA TYR A 217 5.47 -1.03 -4.20
C TYR A 217 6.65 -1.89 -3.69
N ILE A 218 6.72 -3.17 -4.10
CA ILE A 218 7.83 -4.09 -3.77
C ILE A 218 8.80 -4.29 -4.94
N SER A 219 8.72 -3.42 -5.96
CA SER A 219 9.67 -3.44 -7.07
C SER A 219 11.02 -2.87 -6.65
N CYS A 220 12.11 -3.37 -7.24
CA CYS A 220 13.46 -2.82 -7.06
C CYS A 220 13.68 -1.47 -7.79
N ASP A 221 12.67 -0.97 -8.50
CA ASP A 221 12.70 0.28 -9.26
C ASP A 221 12.05 1.41 -8.44
N GLU A 222 12.88 2.31 -7.92
CA GLU A 222 12.49 3.46 -7.12
C GLU A 222 11.64 4.49 -7.88
N ASP A 223 11.90 4.67 -9.18
CA ASP A 223 11.12 5.58 -10.01
C ASP A 223 9.74 5.00 -10.28
N LYS A 224 9.66 3.68 -10.50
CA LYS A 224 8.39 2.94 -10.61
C LYS A 224 7.58 2.99 -9.31
N LYS A 225 8.20 2.77 -8.13
CA LYS A 225 7.53 2.95 -6.82
C LYS A 225 6.95 4.36 -6.69
N ARG A 226 7.73 5.38 -7.05
CA ARG A 226 7.40 6.81 -6.93
C ARG A 226 6.24 7.23 -7.82
N GLU A 227 6.22 6.76 -9.07
CA GLU A 227 5.10 6.98 -9.98
C GLU A 227 3.85 6.23 -9.50
N ASN A 228 3.98 4.97 -9.09
CA ASN A 228 2.91 4.15 -8.56
C ASN A 228 2.21 4.79 -7.34
N ASP A 229 2.99 5.28 -6.38
CA ASP A 229 2.49 6.01 -5.21
C ASP A 229 1.68 7.26 -5.58
N LEU A 230 2.19 8.08 -6.50
CA LEU A 230 1.54 9.31 -6.93
C LEU A 230 0.17 9.03 -7.56
N TRP A 231 0.10 8.05 -8.47
CA TRP A 231 -1.14 7.66 -9.13
C TRP A 231 -2.13 6.95 -8.19
N PHE A 232 -1.66 6.05 -7.33
CA PHE A 232 -2.51 5.34 -6.36
C PHE A 232 -3.18 6.32 -5.38
N ARG A 233 -2.42 7.30 -4.86
CA ARG A 233 -2.96 8.34 -3.98
C ARG A 233 -3.81 9.38 -4.71
N ALA A 234 -3.57 9.61 -6.00
CA ALA A 234 -4.48 10.40 -6.84
C ALA A 234 -5.84 9.69 -6.99
N GLY A 235 -5.86 8.40 -7.30
CA GLY A 235 -7.09 7.59 -7.36
C GLY A 235 -7.82 7.50 -6.03
N LEU A 236 -7.10 7.24 -4.93
CA LEU A 236 -7.66 7.32 -3.58
C LEU A 236 -8.30 8.69 -3.31
N SER A 237 -7.67 9.79 -3.74
CA SER A 237 -8.23 11.15 -3.59
C SER A 237 -9.48 11.37 -4.46
N ASN A 238 -9.52 10.77 -5.65
CA ASN A 238 -10.67 10.86 -6.55
C ASN A 238 -11.90 10.15 -5.95
N ILE A 239 -11.72 9.01 -5.26
CA ILE A 239 -12.82 8.29 -4.60
C ILE A 239 -13.63 9.22 -3.69
N TYR A 240 -12.97 9.99 -2.81
CA TYR A 240 -13.65 10.94 -1.94
C TYR A 240 -14.32 12.07 -2.74
N ARG A 241 -13.62 12.63 -3.74
CA ARG A 241 -14.12 13.75 -4.56
C ARG A 241 -15.37 13.38 -5.38
N ILE A 242 -15.45 12.18 -5.93
CA ILE A 242 -16.59 11.70 -6.72
C ILE A 242 -17.87 11.72 -5.86
N ILE A 243 -17.78 11.25 -4.60
CA ILE A 243 -18.89 11.25 -3.64
C ILE A 243 -19.06 12.58 -2.88
N GLY A 244 -18.34 13.64 -3.28
CA GLY A 244 -18.48 14.99 -2.73
C GLY A 244 -17.81 15.23 -1.37
N LEU A 245 -16.84 14.40 -1.00
CA LEU A 245 -16.03 14.54 0.22
C LEU A 245 -14.63 15.09 -0.08
N GLU A 246 -14.09 15.87 0.86
CA GLU A 246 -12.68 16.25 0.83
C GLU A 246 -11.78 15.03 1.16
N PRO A 247 -10.70 14.77 0.41
CA PRO A 247 -9.77 13.68 0.71
C PRO A 247 -9.09 13.85 2.09
N PRO A 248 -9.02 12.80 2.93
CA PRO A 248 -8.23 12.80 4.14
C PRO A 248 -6.76 13.22 3.90
N LEU A 249 -6.24 14.13 4.75
CA LEU A 249 -4.88 14.67 4.61
C LEU A 249 -3.78 13.59 4.62
N GLU A 250 -4.03 12.46 5.27
CA GLU A 250 -3.17 11.27 5.27
C GLU A 250 -2.90 10.69 3.86
N ILE A 251 -3.77 10.97 2.87
CA ILE A 251 -3.59 10.56 1.46
C ILE A 251 -2.65 11.52 0.70
N SER A 252 -2.43 12.73 1.20
CA SER A 252 -1.45 13.66 0.59
C SER A 252 0.01 13.23 0.84
N ILE A 253 0.23 12.38 1.86
CA ILE A 253 1.54 11.83 2.26
C ILE A 253 1.83 10.56 1.44
N PRO A 254 3.05 10.41 0.87
CA PRO A 254 3.50 9.17 0.23
C PRO A 254 3.35 7.93 1.12
N LEU A 255 2.92 6.81 0.52
CA LEU A 255 2.75 5.50 1.16
C LEU A 255 4.08 4.78 1.41
N PHE A 256 5.12 5.15 0.68
CA PHE A 256 6.51 4.74 0.87
C PHE A 256 7.43 5.97 0.77
N ILE A 257 8.67 5.87 1.22
CA ILE A 257 9.64 6.98 1.19
C ILE A 257 10.92 6.55 0.49
N SER A 258 10.99 6.76 -0.82
CA SER A 258 12.21 6.58 -1.60
C SER A 258 13.42 7.25 -0.93
N LEU A 259 14.53 6.51 -0.84
CA LEU A 259 15.85 7.01 -0.42
C LEU A 259 16.28 8.29 -1.16
N SER A 260 15.74 8.55 -2.36
CA SER A 260 15.99 9.77 -3.15
C SER A 260 15.38 11.06 -2.56
N ASN A 261 14.40 10.97 -1.66
CA ASN A 261 13.65 12.13 -1.12
C ASN A 261 14.45 12.92 -0.05
N SER A 262 15.50 13.56 -0.53
CA SER A 262 16.25 14.60 0.17
C SER A 262 15.43 15.88 0.34
N SER A 263 14.73 15.97 1.48
CA SER A 263 14.15 17.19 2.07
C SER A 263 13.08 17.94 1.27
N LEU A 264 11.83 17.90 1.74
CA LEU A 264 10.77 18.78 1.23
C LEU A 264 10.95 20.19 1.81
N LEU A 265 11.56 21.07 1.02
CA LEU A 265 11.82 22.46 1.34
C LEU A 265 10.58 23.34 1.05
N SER A 266 9.91 23.84 2.08
CA SER A 266 8.88 24.89 1.88
C SER A 266 9.54 26.25 1.66
N SER A 267 9.53 26.72 0.41
CA SER A 267 10.11 28.01 0.02
C SER A 267 9.32 29.23 0.51
N THR A 268 8.14 29.03 1.12
CA THR A 268 7.23 30.10 1.58
C THR A 268 7.08 30.20 3.09
N THR A 269 7.25 29.11 3.84
CA THR A 269 7.01 29.10 5.31
C THR A 269 8.27 28.96 6.16
N SER A 270 9.44 28.70 5.56
CA SER A 270 10.68 28.28 6.26
C SER A 270 10.55 26.96 7.04
N GLU A 271 9.46 26.21 6.81
CA GLU A 271 9.25 24.90 7.42
C GLU A 271 10.05 23.84 6.64
N TYR A 272 10.82 23.05 7.39
CA TYR A 272 11.70 22.03 6.85
C TYR A 272 11.17 20.66 7.24
N ASN A 273 10.63 19.90 6.29
CA ASN A 273 10.05 18.58 6.56
C ASN A 273 11.05 17.47 6.20
N VAL A 274 11.38 16.64 7.18
CA VAL A 274 12.15 15.41 7.01
C VAL A 274 11.31 14.23 7.50
N TYR A 275 11.06 13.28 6.61
CA TYR A 275 10.46 11.98 6.92
C TYR A 275 11.42 10.84 6.50
N PHE A 276 11.33 9.68 7.17
CA PHE A 276 11.99 8.42 6.80
C PHE A 276 11.29 7.20 7.43
N ASN A 277 11.42 6.05 6.75
CA ASN A 277 10.86 4.74 7.08
C ASN A 277 11.98 3.67 7.06
N ASP A 278 11.66 2.44 7.44
CA ASP A 278 12.56 1.29 7.38
C ASP A 278 12.66 0.76 5.94
N GLU A 279 13.87 0.77 5.37
CA GLU A 279 14.22 0.17 4.07
C GLU A 279 15.60 -0.53 4.13
N ILE A 280 15.99 -1.09 5.30
CA ILE A 280 17.27 -1.81 5.48
C ILE A 280 17.04 -3.21 6.08
N ASP A 281 16.85 -4.21 5.21
CA ASP A 281 16.56 -5.62 5.55
C ASP A 281 17.62 -6.34 6.43
N ASP A 282 18.79 -5.74 6.67
CA ASP A 282 19.94 -6.37 7.33
C ASP A 282 19.98 -6.27 8.87
N VAL A 283 19.03 -5.60 9.53
CA VAL A 283 19.02 -5.44 11.02
C VAL A 283 17.69 -5.86 11.65
N ILE A 284 17.54 -7.16 11.90
CA ILE A 284 16.51 -7.69 12.82
C ILE A 284 16.81 -7.17 14.25
N PRO A 285 15.82 -6.65 15.02
CA PRO A 285 14.38 -6.77 14.79
C PRO A 285 13.70 -5.48 14.29
N SER A 286 13.03 -5.58 13.16
CA SER A 286 11.94 -4.69 12.76
C SER A 286 10.62 -5.39 13.10
N SER A 287 9.87 -4.88 14.08
CA SER A 287 8.50 -5.32 14.36
C SER A 287 7.46 -4.48 13.62
N CYS A 288 7.89 -3.50 12.82
CA CYS A 288 7.04 -2.52 12.14
C CYS A 288 6.12 -1.76 13.11
N ASN A 289 6.57 -1.59 14.36
CA ASN A 289 5.92 -0.77 15.36
C ASN A 289 6.21 0.71 15.12
N ILE A 290 7.39 1.10 14.63
CA ILE A 290 7.67 2.49 14.25
C ILE A 290 7.46 2.65 12.74
N ILE A 291 6.31 3.21 12.36
CA ILE A 291 5.84 3.29 10.97
C ILE A 291 6.62 4.35 10.19
N SER A 292 6.85 5.51 10.80
CA SER A 292 7.67 6.58 10.25
C SER A 292 8.02 7.61 11.32
N PHE A 293 9.09 8.36 11.08
CA PHE A 293 9.43 9.54 11.88
C PHE A 293 9.47 10.78 11.00
N GLY A 294 8.83 11.85 11.47
CA GLY A 294 8.82 13.19 10.89
C GLY A 294 9.44 14.21 11.83
N VAL A 295 10.18 15.19 11.28
CA VAL A 295 10.61 16.38 12.02
C VAL A 295 10.39 17.64 11.20
N LYS A 296 9.94 18.70 11.88
CA LYS A 296 9.53 20.00 11.33
C LYS A 296 10.11 21.13 12.15
N LYS A 297 10.45 22.25 11.51
CA LYS A 297 10.80 23.50 12.20
C LYS A 297 9.75 24.58 11.96
N SER A 298 9.35 25.27 13.02
CA SER A 298 8.58 26.52 13.00
C SER A 298 9.45 27.69 13.50
N THR A 299 8.90 28.91 13.55
CA THR A 299 9.61 30.11 14.01
C THR A 299 9.95 30.13 15.51
N THR A 300 9.30 29.30 16.32
CA THR A 300 9.51 29.24 17.78
C THR A 300 9.91 27.85 18.29
N ASP A 301 9.55 26.80 17.56
CA ASP A 301 9.61 25.42 18.05
C ASP A 301 9.99 24.42 16.94
N ILE A 302 10.57 23.30 17.36
CA ILE A 302 10.78 22.10 16.54
C ILE A 302 9.71 21.08 16.94
N ILE A 303 9.04 20.51 15.93
CA ILE A 303 7.96 19.53 16.08
C ILE A 303 8.48 18.19 15.58
N PHE A 304 8.25 17.14 16.35
CA PHE A 304 8.56 15.75 16.01
C PHE A 304 7.24 14.99 15.91
N ASP A 305 6.96 14.42 14.75
CA ASP A 305 5.76 13.64 14.43
C ASP A 305 6.17 12.16 14.29
N LEU A 306 5.90 11.33 15.29
CA LEU A 306 6.29 9.93 15.34
C LEU A 306 5.06 9.02 15.14
N PHE A 307 5.05 8.21 14.10
CA PHE A 307 3.92 7.32 13.77
C PHE A 307 4.20 5.90 14.28
N ILE A 308 3.31 5.35 15.12
CA ILE A 308 3.53 4.10 15.86
C ILE A 308 2.32 3.15 15.73
N SER A 309 2.58 1.86 15.48
CA SER A 309 1.59 0.82 15.24
C SER A 309 0.87 0.34 16.52
N SER A 310 1.61 0.28 17.63
CA SER A 310 1.28 -0.21 18.97
C SER A 310 1.69 0.83 20.03
N GLN A 311 1.28 0.68 21.31
CA GLN A 311 1.65 1.67 22.34
C GLN A 311 1.60 1.20 23.81
N GLU A 312 1.53 -0.10 24.11
CA GLU A 312 1.51 -0.57 25.50
C GLU A 312 2.91 -1.01 25.97
N SER A 313 3.36 -0.43 27.09
CA SER A 313 4.67 -0.69 27.74
C SER A 313 5.95 -0.31 26.97
N GLU A 314 5.87 -0.01 25.68
CA GLU A 314 7.00 0.37 24.83
C GLU A 314 7.50 1.81 25.07
N VAL A 315 8.81 2.04 24.89
CA VAL A 315 9.47 3.36 24.86
C VAL A 315 10.11 3.56 23.50
N VAL A 316 10.04 4.78 22.94
CA VAL A 316 10.76 5.12 21.70
C VAL A 316 11.70 6.29 21.93
N ASP A 317 12.97 6.11 21.65
CA ASP A 317 13.98 7.17 21.70
C ASP A 317 14.22 7.75 20.30
N ILE A 318 14.48 9.06 20.23
CA ILE A 318 14.99 9.76 19.03
C ILE A 318 16.36 10.32 19.37
N TYR A 319 17.41 9.70 18.85
CA TYR A 319 18.79 10.15 18.92
C TYR A 319 19.09 11.14 17.79
N ILE A 320 19.77 12.24 18.12
CA ILE A 320 20.03 13.36 17.23
C ILE A 320 21.52 13.69 17.23
N ASP A 321 22.18 13.43 16.11
CA ASP A 321 23.47 14.03 15.75
C ASP A 321 23.20 15.39 15.08
N MET A 322 23.61 16.48 15.71
CA MET A 322 23.34 17.82 15.21
C MET A 322 24.39 18.34 14.23
N ASN A 323 25.55 17.69 14.11
CA ASN A 323 26.72 18.30 13.47
C ASN A 323 27.57 17.39 12.57
N LYS A 324 27.31 16.08 12.52
CA LYS A 324 27.94 15.10 11.62
C LYS A 324 29.46 15.06 11.72
N LYS A 325 29.97 15.13 12.96
CA LYS A 325 31.40 15.01 13.25
C LYS A 325 31.67 13.80 14.13
N ASN A 326 32.54 12.94 13.61
CA ASN A 326 33.06 11.78 14.28
C ASN A 326 33.56 12.12 15.70
N ASN A 327 33.03 11.44 16.73
CA ASN A 327 33.31 11.65 18.17
C ASN A 327 32.82 13.00 18.78
N ALA A 328 31.81 13.67 18.22
CA ALA A 328 31.21 14.86 18.85
C ALA A 328 30.14 14.54 19.92
N GLY A 329 29.50 13.37 19.83
CA GLY A 329 28.42 12.91 20.71
C GLY A 329 28.72 11.63 21.49
N SER A 330 27.65 10.95 21.95
CA SER A 330 27.68 9.60 22.53
C SER A 330 27.42 8.54 21.47
N THR A 331 28.05 7.37 21.58
CA THR A 331 27.68 6.17 20.80
C THR A 331 26.75 5.23 21.56
N SER A 332 26.85 5.18 22.89
CA SER A 332 25.92 4.42 23.73
C SER A 332 24.54 5.05 23.73
N PHE A 333 23.49 4.22 23.74
CA PHE A 333 22.11 4.63 23.99
C PHE A 333 21.89 5.04 25.47
N LEU A 334 20.68 5.51 25.79
CA LEU A 334 20.30 5.95 27.13
C LEU A 334 20.37 4.81 28.17
N GLN A 335 20.55 5.17 29.45
CA GLN A 335 20.77 4.19 30.51
C GLN A 335 19.59 3.24 30.68
N GLY A 336 19.83 1.95 30.44
CA GLY A 336 18.83 0.88 30.48
C GLY A 336 18.50 0.32 29.10
N HIS A 337 18.80 1.07 28.04
CA HIS A 337 18.57 0.66 26.65
C HIS A 337 19.83 -0.02 26.08
N LYS A 338 19.66 -1.13 25.35
CA LYS A 338 20.76 -1.98 24.87
C LYS A 338 21.14 -1.62 23.43
N GLY A 339 22.44 -1.71 23.12
CA GLY A 339 22.99 -1.39 21.81
C GLY A 339 23.78 -0.07 21.81
N TYR A 340 24.43 0.20 20.68
CA TYR A 340 25.20 1.41 20.45
C TYR A 340 25.33 1.69 18.94
N THR A 341 25.54 2.96 18.62
CA THR A 341 25.83 3.46 17.26
C THR A 341 27.32 3.31 16.93
N ASP A 342 27.66 3.48 15.66
CA ASP A 342 29.03 3.80 15.25
C ASP A 342 29.44 5.23 15.69
N THR A 343 30.70 5.61 15.50
CA THR A 343 31.24 6.93 15.94
C THR A 343 30.97 8.10 14.99
N MET A 344 30.57 7.84 13.74
CA MET A 344 30.09 8.84 12.78
C MET A 344 28.65 9.26 13.10
N SER A 345 27.82 8.32 13.58
CA SER A 345 26.43 8.55 14.02
C SER A 345 26.29 8.94 15.51
N ALA A 346 27.38 9.37 16.15
CA ALA A 346 27.39 9.70 17.57
C ALA A 346 26.52 10.93 17.90
N TRP A 347 25.59 10.80 18.83
CA TRP A 347 24.50 11.77 19.05
C TRP A 347 24.81 12.80 20.15
N GLU A 348 24.37 14.06 19.96
CA GLU A 348 24.46 15.10 21.00
C GLU A 348 23.19 15.28 21.83
N TYR A 349 22.03 14.93 21.30
CA TYR A 349 20.76 14.96 22.03
C TYR A 349 20.00 13.64 21.84
N ALA A 350 19.20 13.28 22.83
CA ALA A 350 18.29 12.15 22.77
C ALA A 350 16.95 12.58 23.35
N ILE A 351 15.84 12.18 22.72
CA ILE A 351 14.48 12.40 23.21
C ILE A 351 13.90 11.03 23.54
N SER A 352 13.68 10.72 24.81
CA SER A 352 13.00 9.48 25.20
C SER A 352 11.50 9.72 25.34
N ILE A 353 10.69 9.12 24.47
CA ILE A 353 9.24 9.24 24.44
C ILE A 353 8.63 8.08 25.23
N SER A 354 8.09 8.41 26.40
CA SER A 354 7.35 7.50 27.26
C SER A 354 5.84 7.60 27.02
N ASN A 355 5.04 6.76 27.66
CA ASN A 355 3.60 6.73 27.48
C ASN A 355 2.84 8.00 27.93
N ALA A 356 3.49 8.92 28.67
CA ALA A 356 2.90 10.18 29.16
C ALA A 356 3.68 11.45 28.78
N ASN A 357 5.02 11.39 28.69
CA ASN A 357 5.89 12.55 28.45
C ASN A 357 7.10 12.18 27.59
N ALA A 358 7.70 13.19 26.94
CA ALA A 358 9.01 13.08 26.34
C ALA A 358 10.08 13.74 27.22
N TYR A 359 11.23 13.09 27.38
CA TYR A 359 12.38 13.58 28.14
C TYR A 359 13.50 13.92 27.17
N LEU A 360 13.92 15.20 27.14
CA LEU A 360 15.08 15.64 26.36
C LEU A 360 16.35 15.49 27.18
N TYR A 361 17.33 14.78 26.65
CA TYR A 361 18.67 14.62 27.16
C TYR A 361 19.69 15.28 26.22
N ARG A 362 20.84 15.66 26.77
CA ARG A 362 22.01 16.12 26.04
C ARG A 362 23.25 15.34 26.46
N TYR A 363 24.08 14.99 25.48
CA TYR A 363 25.39 14.39 25.68
C TYR A 363 26.25 15.20 26.66
N ASN A 364 26.96 14.46 27.52
CA ASN A 364 27.82 14.99 28.57
C ASN A 364 29.17 14.25 28.50
N ARG A 365 30.26 14.98 28.23
CA ARG A 365 31.60 14.40 28.12
C ARG A 365 32.13 13.83 29.45
N SER A 366 31.53 14.20 30.58
CA SER A 366 31.99 13.84 31.94
C SER A 366 31.19 12.72 32.60
N GLY A 367 30.23 12.09 31.91
CA GLY A 367 29.43 10.99 32.46
C GLY A 367 28.07 10.85 31.78
N ASN A 368 27.05 10.46 32.55
CA ASN A 368 25.70 10.24 32.01
C ASN A 368 25.12 11.51 31.33
N PRO A 369 24.31 11.32 30.27
CA PRO A 369 23.58 12.42 29.61
C PRO A 369 22.77 13.26 30.60
N MET A 370 22.76 14.58 30.39
CA MET A 370 22.04 15.53 31.24
C MET A 370 20.62 15.75 30.73
N THR A 371 19.61 15.59 31.59
CA THR A 371 18.23 15.98 31.28
C THR A 371 18.14 17.49 31.09
N VAL A 372 17.66 17.93 29.92
CA VAL A 372 17.49 19.33 29.52
C VAL A 372 16.07 19.83 29.79
N GLY A 373 15.08 18.95 29.69
CA GLY A 373 13.68 19.29 29.90
C GLY A 373 12.74 18.09 29.78
N ILE A 374 11.50 18.28 30.22
CA ILE A 374 10.39 17.34 30.09
C ILE A 374 9.29 18.06 29.30
N PHE A 375 8.69 17.37 28.33
CA PHE A 375 7.73 17.93 27.40
C PHE A 375 6.50 17.04 27.28
N ASN A 376 5.32 17.65 27.21
CA ASN A 376 4.07 16.95 26.95
C ASN A 376 4.06 16.42 25.51
N ILE A 377 3.40 15.28 25.31
CA ILE A 377 3.13 14.70 23.98
C ILE A 377 1.63 14.74 23.67
N GLU A 378 1.29 15.03 22.43
CA GLU A 378 -0.06 14.92 21.88
C GLU A 378 -0.17 13.57 21.17
N LYS A 379 -1.06 12.69 21.65
CA LYS A 379 -1.33 11.39 21.02
C LYS A 379 -2.63 11.46 20.23
N ILE A 380 -2.58 11.02 18.97
CA ILE A 380 -3.71 11.01 18.03
C ILE A 380 -3.89 9.58 17.51
N PRO A 381 -4.55 8.68 18.27
CA PRO A 381 -4.53 7.23 17.98
C PRO A 381 -5.16 6.85 16.63
N LYS A 382 -6.13 7.63 16.14
CA LYS A 382 -6.76 7.41 14.82
C LYS A 382 -5.80 7.57 13.64
N GLU A 383 -4.80 8.43 13.82
CA GLU A 383 -3.75 8.74 12.84
C GLU A 383 -2.45 8.00 13.15
N LYS A 384 -2.45 7.14 14.20
CA LYS A 384 -1.26 6.47 14.76
C LYS A 384 -0.13 7.41 15.18
N LEU A 385 -0.42 8.70 15.38
CA LEU A 385 0.57 9.76 15.54
C LEU A 385 0.81 10.12 17.02
N VAL A 386 2.08 10.25 17.40
CA VAL A 386 2.56 10.92 18.61
C VAL A 386 3.30 12.19 18.19
N LYS A 387 2.74 13.35 18.49
CA LYS A 387 3.33 14.66 18.21
C LYS A 387 3.99 15.22 19.48
N LEU A 388 5.23 15.65 19.33
CA LEU A 388 6.05 16.29 20.37
C LEU A 388 6.48 17.67 19.88
N LYS A 389 6.46 18.67 20.78
CA LYS A 389 6.84 20.05 20.47
C LYS A 389 7.88 20.57 21.45
N ILE A 390 9.09 20.87 20.96
CA ILE A 390 10.24 21.37 21.73
C ILE A 390 10.60 22.79 21.26
N PRO A 391 10.52 23.83 22.11
CA PRO A 391 10.94 25.19 21.76
C PRO A 391 12.41 25.28 21.36
N GLU A 392 12.74 26.06 20.30
CA GLU A 392 14.12 26.13 19.74
C GLU A 392 15.17 26.58 20.76
N LYS A 393 14.78 27.28 21.84
CA LYS A 393 15.70 27.65 22.92
C LYS A 393 16.43 26.45 23.54
N TYR A 394 15.88 25.23 23.45
CA TYR A 394 16.47 23.98 23.96
C TYR A 394 17.33 23.23 22.93
N ILE A 395 16.94 23.23 21.65
CA ILE A 395 17.70 22.60 20.55
C ILE A 395 17.72 23.58 19.37
N ARG A 396 18.90 24.14 19.05
CA ARG A 396 19.05 25.23 18.08
C ARG A 396 19.63 24.76 16.75
N GLY A 397 19.09 25.27 15.63
CA GLY A 397 19.65 25.02 14.29
C GLY A 397 18.58 24.72 13.25
N ASN A 398 18.95 23.93 12.23
CA ASN A 398 18.02 23.43 11.22
C ASN A 398 17.93 21.89 11.33
N PRO A 399 16.78 21.30 11.74
CA PRO A 399 16.60 19.86 11.83
C PRO A 399 16.76 19.14 10.48
N GLY A 400 16.67 19.85 9.36
CA GLY A 400 16.99 19.32 8.04
C GLY A 400 18.43 18.81 7.87
N ASN A 401 19.37 19.41 8.59
CA ASN A 401 20.80 19.15 8.43
C ASN A 401 21.31 18.04 9.37
N TRP A 402 20.51 17.62 10.35
CA TRP A 402 20.90 16.67 11.40
C TRP A 402 20.94 15.20 10.90
N GLY A 403 21.58 14.33 11.65
CA GLY A 403 21.45 12.88 11.59
C GLY A 403 20.44 12.41 12.65
N TYR A 404 19.72 11.33 12.36
CA TYR A 404 18.72 10.78 13.28
C TYR A 404 18.82 9.26 13.33
N ILE A 405 18.65 8.71 14.53
CA ILE A 405 18.35 7.30 14.76
C ILE A 405 17.18 7.24 15.74
N VAL A 406 16.09 6.57 15.37
CA VAL A 406 14.91 6.36 16.21
C VAL A 406 14.88 4.89 16.59
N VAL A 407 14.72 4.57 17.87
CA VAL A 407 14.82 3.18 18.36
C VAL A 407 13.70 2.87 19.34
N GLY A 408 13.01 1.76 19.10
CA GLY A 408 12.01 1.21 20.01
C GLY A 408 12.63 0.25 21.02
N PHE A 409 12.34 0.45 22.31
CA PHE A 409 12.82 -0.39 23.41
C PHE A 409 11.68 -1.02 24.22
N LEU A 410 11.81 -2.32 24.47
CA LEU A 410 10.97 -3.09 25.38
C LEU A 410 11.30 -2.74 26.84
N PRO A 411 10.41 -3.02 27.82
CA PRO A 411 10.71 -2.86 29.26
C PRO A 411 11.96 -3.57 29.78
N SER A 412 12.50 -4.54 29.02
CA SER A 412 13.75 -5.25 29.29
C SER A 412 15.01 -4.55 28.76
N GLY A 413 14.85 -3.40 28.10
CA GLY A 413 15.92 -2.65 27.43
C GLY A 413 16.32 -3.20 26.06
N ASP A 414 15.69 -4.29 25.59
CA ASP A 414 15.94 -4.87 24.25
C ASP A 414 15.27 -4.03 23.16
N ILE A 415 15.93 -3.92 22.01
CA ILE A 415 15.40 -3.25 20.82
C ILE A 415 14.24 -4.07 20.23
N PHE A 416 13.17 -3.42 19.79
CA PHE A 416 12.09 -4.01 19.00
C PHE A 416 11.90 -3.38 17.60
N ASP A 417 12.50 -2.22 17.34
CA ASP A 417 12.40 -1.50 16.07
C ASP A 417 13.50 -0.42 15.92
N VAL A 418 13.84 -0.04 14.69
CA VAL A 418 14.88 0.95 14.36
C VAL A 418 14.52 1.71 13.08
N LEU A 419 14.61 3.04 13.08
CA LEU A 419 14.65 3.88 11.88
C LEU A 419 15.91 4.77 11.89
N GLY A 420 16.47 5.15 10.74
CA GLY A 420 17.62 6.06 10.69
C GLY A 420 17.75 6.89 9.41
N LYS A 421 18.52 7.99 9.47
CA LYS A 421 18.73 8.89 8.32
C LYS A 421 20.09 9.59 8.30
N ASN A 422 20.64 9.74 7.08
CA ASN A 422 21.96 10.29 6.75
C ASN A 422 23.14 9.41 7.20
N ILE A 423 22.92 8.09 7.23
CA ILE A 423 23.92 7.08 7.56
C ILE A 423 24.90 6.94 6.40
N PHE A 424 26.20 7.08 6.65
CA PHE A 424 27.23 6.93 5.62
C PHE A 424 27.78 5.50 5.62
N GLN A 425 27.56 4.78 4.51
CA GLN A 425 27.92 3.39 4.20
C GLN A 425 26.93 2.31 4.71
N PRO A 426 26.83 1.14 4.03
CA PRO A 426 25.96 0.04 4.46
C PRO A 426 26.54 -0.78 5.62
N ASP A 427 27.87 -0.88 5.68
CA ASP A 427 28.55 -1.72 6.67
C ASP A 427 28.63 -1.04 8.04
N SER A 428 27.92 -1.63 9.02
CA SER A 428 27.81 -1.23 10.43
C SER A 428 27.03 0.07 10.72
N ILE A 429 25.82 -0.11 11.27
CA ILE A 429 24.84 0.96 11.53
C ILE A 429 24.40 0.97 13.01
N ILE A 430 24.04 -0.20 13.56
CA ILE A 430 23.90 -0.45 15.00
C ILE A 430 24.60 -1.77 15.31
N GLN A 431 25.36 -1.83 16.41
CA GLN A 431 25.89 -3.10 16.92
C GLN A 431 25.06 -3.57 18.11
N ILE A 432 24.09 -4.44 17.81
CA ILE A 432 23.33 -5.18 18.82
C ILE A 432 24.30 -6.18 19.49
N PRO A 433 24.35 -6.25 20.84
CA PRO A 433 25.15 -7.26 21.52
C PRO A 433 24.70 -8.67 21.09
N ALA A 434 25.60 -9.43 20.48
CA ALA A 434 25.27 -10.73 19.88
C ALA A 434 24.45 -11.62 20.83
N LEU A 435 23.30 -12.10 20.33
CA LEU A 435 22.39 -12.99 21.05
C LEU A 435 23.11 -14.28 21.47
N ARG A 436 23.66 -14.28 22.68
CA ARG A 436 24.17 -15.48 23.34
C ARG A 436 22.99 -16.32 23.80
N VAL A 437 22.43 -17.05 22.85
CA VAL A 437 21.56 -18.23 23.10
C VAL A 437 22.24 -19.10 24.16
N LYS A 438 21.44 -19.62 25.09
CA LYS A 438 21.88 -20.40 26.24
C LYS A 438 21.13 -21.72 26.31
#